data_AF-A0A7W0U1H7-F1
#
_entry.id   AF-A0A7W0U1H7-F1
#
_cell.length_a   1.000
_cell.length_b   1.000
_cell.length_c   1.000
_cell.angle_alpha   90.00
_cell.angle_beta   90.00
_cell.angle_gamma   90.00
#
_symmetry.space_group_name_H-M   'P 1'
#
loop_
_entity.id
_entity.type
_entity.pdbx_description
1 polymer ?
#
loop_
_entity_poly.entity_id
_entity_poly.type
_entity_poly.pdbx_seq_one_letter_code
_entity_poly.pdbx_strand_id
1 'polypeptide(L)' 'MPTIQQLVRKGREDKIEKTKTPALKGSPQRRGVC' A
#
# COMPACT_ATOMS: atom_id res chain seq x y z
N MET A 1 -5.95 11.09 20.79
CA MET A 1 -7.22 10.63 20.17
C MET A 1 -7.80 11.77 19.37
N PRO A 2 -8.05 11.61 18.06
CA PRO A 2 -8.61 12.69 17.24
C PRO A 2 -10.11 12.85 17.50
N THR A 3 -10.63 14.08 17.39
CA THR A 3 -12.06 14.38 17.50
C THR A 3 -12.78 14.09 16.16
N ILE A 4 -14.11 13.95 16.20
CA ILE A 4 -14.90 13.71 14.98
C ILE A 4 -14.69 14.85 13.96
N GLN A 5 -14.66 16.10 14.40
CA GLN A 5 -14.44 17.24 13.49
C GLN A 5 -13.04 17.23 12.85
N GLN A 6 -12.01 16.71 13.54
CA GLN A 6 -10.69 16.52 12.94
C GLN A 6 -10.73 15.45 11.85
N LEU A 7 -11.43 14.34 12.08
CA LEU A 7 -11.58 13.25 11.11
C LEU A 7 -12.44 13.65 9.89
N VAL A 8 -13.46 14.49 10.08
CA VAL A 8 -14.28 15.02 8.97
C VAL A 8 -13.45 15.95 8.07
N ARG A 9 -12.55 16.76 8.64
CA ARG A 9 -11.66 17.64 7.87
C ARG A 9 -10.46 16.90 7.26
N LYS A 10 -9.93 15.92 7.99
CA LYS A 10 -8.78 15.10 7.61
C LYS A 10 -9.06 13.66 8.02
N GLY A 11 -9.45 12.84 7.05
CA GLY A 11 -9.73 11.42 7.25
C GLY A 11 -8.49 10.66 7.75
N ARG A 12 -8.69 9.38 8.09
CA ARG A 12 -7.57 8.49 8.34
C ARG A 12 -6.95 8.07 7.02
N GLU A 13 -5.62 7.94 7.01
CA GLU A 13 -4.88 7.36 5.91
C GLU A 13 -4.35 6.00 6.36
N ASP A 14 -4.54 5.00 5.52
CA ASP A 14 -3.92 3.71 5.72
C ASP A 14 -2.42 3.81 5.43
N LYS A 15 -1.64 2.96 6.12
CA LYS A 15 -0.20 2.91 5.87
C LYS A 15 0.06 2.25 4.53
N ILE A 16 0.91 2.87 3.72
CA ILE A 16 1.36 2.29 2.47
C ILE A 16 2.29 1.11 2.77
N GLU A 17 1.89 -0.08 2.35
CA GLU A 17 2.74 -1.28 2.44
C GLU A 17 3.61 -1.43 1.19
N LYS A 18 4.88 -1.77 1.38
CA LYS A 18 5.80 -2.09 0.28
C LYS A 18 5.76 -3.60 0.03
N THR A 19 5.53 -3.99 -1.21
CA THR A 19 5.71 -5.39 -1.61
C THR A 19 7.19 -5.76 -1.62
N LYS A 20 7.52 -6.93 -1.06
CA LYS A 20 8.90 -7.46 -1.05
C LYS A 20 9.36 -7.90 -2.45
N THR A 21 8.43 -8.12 -3.39
CA THR A 21 8.71 -8.67 -4.73
C THR A 21 8.11 -7.81 -5.86
N PRO A 22 8.55 -6.54 -6.03
CA PRO A 22 7.96 -5.62 -7.00
C PRO A 22 8.13 -6.09 -8.45
N ALA A 23 9.22 -6.82 -8.75
CA ALA A 23 9.48 -7.36 -10.07
C ALA A 23 8.37 -8.31 -10.57
N LEU A 24 7.65 -8.97 -9.65
CA LEU A 24 6.56 -9.88 -9.98
C LEU A 24 5.25 -9.17 -10.33
N LYS A 25 5.09 -7.86 -10.02
CA LYS A 25 3.83 -7.07 -10.11
C LYS A 25 2.55 -7.90 -9.86
N GLY A 26 2.53 -8.65 -8.77
CA GLY A 26 1.36 -9.46 -8.36
C GLY A 26 1.16 -10.80 -9.09
N SER A 27 2.00 -11.15 -10.07
CA SER A 27 1.99 -12.49 -10.68
C SER A 27 2.73 -13.52 -9.81
N PRO A 28 2.30 -14.79 -9.78
CA PRO A 28 2.97 -15.81 -8.98
C PRO A 28 4.38 -16.14 -9.48
N GLN A 29 4.63 -16.05 -10.79
CA GLN A 29 5.95 -16.21 -11.40
C GLN A 29 6.09 -15.33 -12.65
N ARG A 30 7.32 -14.96 -13.01
CA ARG A 30 7.67 -14.31 -14.28
C ARG A 30 8.85 -15.00 -14.94
N ARG A 31 8.78 -15.20 -16.25
CA ARG A 31 9.92 -15.70 -17.02
C ARG A 31 10.99 -14.61 -17.11
N GLY A 32 12.23 -14.98 -16.85
CA GLY A 32 13.42 -14.16 -17.11
C GLY A 32 14.34 -14.87 -18.09
N VAL A 33 15.16 -14.10 -18.81
CA VAL A 33 16.30 -14.59 -19.59
C VAL A 33 17.55 -14.19 -18.82
N CYS A 34 18.58 -15.05 -18.82
CA CYS A 34 19.87 -14.80 -18.18
C CYS A 34 20.61 -13.65 -18.89
#